data_AF-A0A0L8FWT0-F1
#
_entry.id   AF-A0A0L8FWT0-F1
#
_cell.length_a   1.000
_cell.length_b   1.000
_cell.length_c   1.000
_cell.angle_alpha   90.00
_cell.angle_beta   90.00
_cell.angle_gamma   90.00
#
_symmetry.space_group_name_H-M   'P 1'
#
loop_
_entity.id
_entity.type
_entity.pdbx_description
1 polymer ?
#
loop_
_entity_poly.entity_id
_entity_poly.type
_entity_poly.pdbx_seq_one_letter_code
_entity_poly.pdbx_strand_id
1 'polypeptide(L)'
;MAVVNMVFDGRNTTITNWFDINKLKSCPWKDLIPNNVKRFGIKYNSNRPFHIGISPSCTENRGWLSILQSEGGCLYTHVQHYPEFIYSNRDSLIFWEKGYGKADTLNVLIRLRPN
;
A
#
# COMPACT_ATOMS: atom_id res chain seq x y z
N MET A 1 -1.66 19.80 4.99
CA MET A 1 -1.85 18.34 4.93
C MET A 1 -2.44 17.99 3.58
N ALA A 2 -1.90 16.99 2.88
CA ALA A 2 -2.38 16.57 1.58
C ALA A 2 -3.06 15.20 1.70
N VAL A 3 -4.15 15.00 0.97
CA VAL A 3 -4.85 13.71 0.87
C VAL A 3 -4.58 13.14 -0.51
N VAL A 4 -4.13 11.89 -0.57
CA VAL A 4 -4.03 11.11 -1.81
C VAL A 4 -5.08 10.02 -1.81
N ASN A 5 -5.55 9.61 -2.99
CA ASN A 5 -6.56 8.58 -3.12
C ASN A 5 -6.12 7.46 -4.06
N MET A 6 -6.54 6.25 -3.72
CA MET A 6 -6.54 5.11 -4.63
C MET A 6 -7.98 4.72 -4.87
N VAL A 7 -8.34 4.48 -6.13
CA VAL A 7 -9.69 4.09 -6.51
C VAL A 7 -9.63 2.72 -7.14
N PHE A 8 -10.45 1.81 -6.63
CA PHE A 8 -10.53 0.43 -7.09
C PHE A 8 -11.94 0.14 -7.62
N ASP A 9 -12.03 -0.75 -8.61
CA ASP A 9 -13.29 -1.33 -9.06
C ASP A 9 -13.64 -2.55 -8.20
N GLY A 10 -14.43 -2.31 -7.16
CA GLY A 10 -14.88 -3.36 -6.24
C GLY A 10 -16.01 -4.25 -6.77
N ARG A 11 -16.31 -4.24 -8.08
CA ARG A 11 -17.33 -5.14 -8.64
C ARG A 11 -16.75 -6.52 -8.90
N ASN A 12 -17.57 -7.55 -8.66
CA ASN A 12 -17.20 -8.95 -8.83
C ASN A 12 -15.90 -9.29 -8.07
N THR A 13 -15.80 -8.80 -6.83
CA THR A 13 -14.69 -9.02 -5.91
C THR A 13 -15.20 -9.53 -4.57
N THR A 14 -14.34 -10.18 -3.81
CA THR A 14 -14.54 -10.52 -2.41
C THR A 14 -14.06 -9.37 -1.52
N ILE A 15 -14.35 -9.47 -0.22
CA ILE A 15 -13.87 -8.53 0.82
C ILE A 15 -12.34 -8.44 0.91
N THR A 16 -11.58 -9.34 0.28
CA THR A 16 -10.11 -9.37 0.32
C THR A 16 -9.43 -9.18 -1.03
N ASN A 17 -10.13 -9.32 -2.17
CA ASN A 17 -9.51 -9.21 -3.50
C ASN A 17 -9.93 -7.95 -4.30
N TRP A 18 -10.72 -7.05 -3.70
CA TRP A 18 -10.98 -5.72 -4.29
C TRP A 18 -9.73 -4.85 -4.33
N PHE A 19 -8.80 -5.07 -3.39
CA PHE A 19 -7.51 -4.41 -3.31
C PHE A 19 -6.49 -5.21 -4.12
N ASP A 20 -6.57 -5.05 -5.44
CA ASP A 20 -5.74 -5.75 -6.43
C ASP A 20 -5.33 -4.79 -7.54
N ILE A 21 -4.14 -5.03 -8.13
CA ILE A 21 -3.61 -4.17 -9.19
C ILE A 21 -4.51 -4.15 -10.44
N ASN A 22 -5.18 -5.26 -10.75
CA ASN A 22 -6.09 -5.35 -11.90
C ASN A 22 -7.42 -4.63 -11.65
N LYS A 23 -7.72 -4.32 -10.38
CA LYS A 23 -8.90 -3.54 -9.98
C LYS A 23 -8.59 -2.06 -9.82
N LEU A 24 -7.31 -1.66 -9.85
CA LEU A 24 -6.89 -0.28 -9.68
C LEU A 24 -7.32 0.60 -10.87
N LYS A 25 -8.08 1.65 -10.59
CA LYS A 25 -8.56 2.65 -11.57
C LYS A 25 -7.73 3.93 -11.54
N SER A 26 -7.29 4.36 -10.37
CA SER A 26 -6.40 5.50 -10.22
C SER A 26 -5.61 5.40 -8.91
N CYS A 27 -4.41 5.99 -8.89
CA CYS A 27 -3.56 6.07 -7.70
C CYS A 27 -2.59 7.26 -7.81
N PRO A 28 -1.90 7.65 -6.72
CA PRO A 28 -0.98 8.79 -6.75
C PRO A 28 0.39 8.48 -7.39
N TRP A 29 0.71 7.22 -7.66
CA TRP A 29 2.03 6.79 -8.15
C TRP A 29 1.99 6.40 -9.62
N LYS A 30 2.82 7.04 -10.43
CA LYS A 30 2.83 6.89 -11.90
C LYS A 30 3.36 5.54 -12.36
N ASP A 31 4.22 4.92 -11.56
CA ASP A 31 4.89 3.66 -11.88
C ASP A 31 4.22 2.43 -11.23
N LEU A 32 3.10 2.62 -10.52
CA LEU A 32 2.32 1.52 -9.98
C LEU A 32 1.45 0.92 -11.09
N ILE A 33 2.04 -0.03 -11.82
CA ILE A 33 1.42 -0.76 -12.94
C ILE A 33 1.50 -2.27 -12.73
N PRO A 34 0.64 -3.09 -13.37
CA PRO A 34 0.60 -4.55 -13.20
C PRO A 34 1.96 -5.24 -13.28
N ASN A 35 2.80 -4.88 -14.24
CA ASN A 35 4.10 -5.53 -14.45
C ASN A 35 5.19 -5.09 -13.47
N ASN A 36 4.96 -4.03 -12.68
CA ASN A 36 5.95 -3.47 -11.78
C ASN A 36 5.70 -3.87 -10.31
N VAL A 37 4.59 -4.54 -9.99
CA VAL A 37 4.26 -4.95 -8.62
C VAL A 37 4.45 -6.46 -8.44
N LYS A 38 5.07 -6.87 -7.32
CA LYS A 38 5.22 -8.29 -6.97
C LYS A 38 4.31 -8.71 -5.82
N ARG A 39 3.93 -7.75 -4.98
CA ARG A 39 3.13 -7.97 -3.79
C ARG A 39 2.09 -6.86 -3.71
N PHE A 40 0.83 -7.24 -3.90
CA PHE A 40 -0.31 -6.34 -3.83
C PHE A 40 -1.44 -7.11 -3.16
N GLY A 41 -1.91 -6.69 -1.99
CA GLY A 41 -3.05 -7.35 -1.40
C GLY A 41 -3.33 -7.01 0.05
N ILE A 42 -4.45 -7.57 0.50
CA ILE A 42 -4.87 -7.64 1.90
C ILE A 42 -4.59 -9.07 2.40
N LYS A 43 -4.11 -9.20 3.64
CA LYS A 43 -3.55 -10.42 4.25
C LYS A 43 -2.30 -10.96 3.55
N TYR A 44 -1.43 -10.08 3.07
CA TYR A 44 -0.19 -10.52 2.42
C TYR A 44 0.72 -11.34 3.35
N ASN A 45 0.99 -10.84 4.56
CA ASN A 45 1.60 -11.62 5.66
C ASN A 45 1.13 -11.09 7.02
N SER A 46 1.51 -11.76 8.11
CA SER A 46 1.07 -11.42 9.47
C SER A 46 1.45 -10.01 9.93
N ASN A 47 2.58 -9.46 9.47
CA ASN A 47 3.12 -8.18 9.97
C ASN A 47 2.80 -7.01 9.03
N ARG A 48 2.46 -7.31 7.77
CA ARG A 48 2.07 -6.38 6.70
C ARG A 48 0.85 -6.94 5.97
N PRO A 49 -0.33 -6.96 6.60
CA PRO A 49 -1.52 -7.50 5.96
C PRO A 49 -1.91 -6.68 4.75
N PHE A 50 -1.76 -5.35 4.78
CA PHE A 50 -2.16 -4.45 3.70
C PHE A 50 -0.91 -3.84 3.08
N HIS A 51 -0.54 -4.27 1.87
CA HIS A 51 0.76 -3.94 1.29
C HIS A 51 0.73 -3.84 -0.24
N ILE A 52 1.49 -2.88 -0.77
CA ILE A 52 1.84 -2.71 -2.18
C ILE A 52 3.35 -2.51 -2.29
N GLY A 53 4.04 -3.44 -2.95
CA GLY A 53 5.48 -3.34 -3.13
C GLY A 53 6.10 -4.40 -4.03
N ILE A 54 7.42 -4.34 -4.08
CA ILE A 54 8.27 -5.37 -4.66
C ILE A 54 9.24 -5.81 -3.57
N SER A 55 9.30 -7.08 -3.24
CA SER A 55 10.27 -7.51 -2.24
C SER A 55 10.75 -8.93 -2.48
N PRO A 56 12.06 -9.12 -2.33
CA PRO A 56 12.60 -10.39 -1.88
C PRO A 56 13.28 -10.29 -0.50
N SER A 57 13.85 -9.14 -0.10
CA SER A 57 14.61 -8.96 1.16
C SER A 57 14.44 -7.55 1.78
N CYS A 58 15.05 -7.26 2.94
CA CYS A 58 14.99 -5.94 3.61
C CYS A 58 15.81 -4.84 2.89
N THR A 59 17.01 -5.17 2.40
CA THR A 59 17.91 -4.20 1.74
C THR A 59 17.43 -3.77 0.36
N GLU A 60 16.60 -4.60 -0.28
CA GLU A 60 15.98 -4.32 -1.57
C GLU A 60 14.48 -4.06 -1.45
N ASN A 61 13.99 -3.88 -0.21
CA ASN A 61 12.56 -3.73 0.00
C ASN A 61 12.10 -2.38 -0.51
N ARG A 62 11.23 -2.42 -1.52
CA ARG A 62 10.67 -1.23 -2.12
C ARG A 62 9.16 -1.33 -2.13
N GLY A 63 8.49 -0.19 -2.00
CA GLY A 63 7.04 -0.18 -2.14
C GLY A 63 6.41 1.19 -2.24
N TRP A 64 5.10 1.16 -2.30
CA TRP A 64 4.24 2.33 -2.47
C TRP A 64 3.38 2.56 -1.23
N LEU A 65 2.87 1.49 -0.62
CA LEU A 65 1.99 1.58 0.54
C LEU A 65 2.19 0.35 1.43
N SER A 66 2.26 0.55 2.74
CA SER A 66 2.25 -0.56 3.69
C SER A 66 1.58 -0.13 5.00
N ILE A 67 0.70 -0.97 5.52
CA ILE A 67 0.22 -0.90 6.90
C ILE A 67 1.06 -1.86 7.71
N LEU A 68 1.91 -1.32 8.58
CA LEU A 68 2.73 -2.08 9.51
C LEU A 68 1.86 -2.44 10.71
N GLN A 69 1.61 -3.72 10.95
CA GLN A 69 0.74 -4.18 12.04
C GLN A 69 1.52 -4.66 13.27
N SER A 70 2.78 -5.06 13.08
CA SER A 70 3.67 -5.51 14.13
C SER A 70 5.11 -5.37 13.68
N GLU A 71 6.04 -5.53 14.62
CA GLU A 71 7.46 -5.52 14.34
C GLU A 71 7.83 -6.62 13.32
N GLY A 72 8.64 -6.26 12.33
CA GLY A 72 9.18 -7.18 11.34
C GLY A 72 10.70 -7.25 11.42
N GLY A 73 11.29 -8.10 10.56
CA GLY A 73 12.74 -8.26 10.50
C GLY A 73 13.51 -7.12 9.81
N CYS A 74 12.83 -6.09 9.31
CA CYS A 74 13.48 -4.95 8.66
C CYS A 74 13.42 -3.71 9.55
N LEU A 75 14.49 -2.92 9.58
CA LEU A 75 14.58 -1.73 10.45
C LEU A 75 13.46 -0.73 10.17
N TYR A 76 13.08 -0.55 8.91
CA TYR A 76 11.95 0.34 8.57
C TYR A 76 10.61 -0.07 9.19
N THR A 77 10.50 -1.31 9.68
CA THR A 77 9.29 -1.81 10.36
C THR A 77 9.29 -1.57 11.87
N HIS A 78 10.38 -1.08 12.44
CA HIS A 78 10.52 -0.78 13.86
C HIS A 78 10.01 0.64 14.13
N VAL A 79 8.73 0.72 14.47
CA VAL A 79 8.02 1.99 14.61
C VAL A 79 7.52 2.21 16.03
N GLN A 80 7.19 3.46 16.38
CA GLN A 80 6.82 3.83 17.75
C GLN A 80 5.44 3.28 18.17
N HIS A 81 4.52 3.09 17.22
CA HIS A 81 3.21 2.52 17.47
C HIS A 81 2.75 1.67 16.28
N TYR A 82 1.84 0.75 16.56
CA TYR A 82 1.18 -0.06 15.54
C TYR A 82 -0.34 0.09 15.65
N PRO A 83 -1.09 0.14 14.53
CA PRO A 83 -0.57 0.15 13.18
C PRO A 83 0.11 1.48 12.82
N GLU A 84 1.08 1.45 11.90
CA GLU A 84 1.62 2.65 11.25
C GLU A 84 1.41 2.55 9.74
N PHE A 85 0.89 3.62 9.14
CA PHE A 85 0.65 3.71 7.69
C PHE A 85 1.83 4.42 7.05
N ILE A 86 2.63 3.66 6.29
CA ILE A 86 3.76 4.19 5.55
C ILE A 86 3.48 4.17 4.05
N TYR A 87 3.95 5.18 3.35
CA TYR A 87 3.71 5.31 1.91
C TYR A 87 4.90 5.95 1.20
N SER A 88 4.95 5.80 -0.12
CA SER A 88 5.92 6.52 -0.95
C SER A 88 5.57 8.00 -1.00
N ASN A 89 6.44 8.83 -0.43
CA ASN A 89 6.36 10.29 -0.50
C ASN A 89 6.82 10.88 -1.85
N ARG A 90 7.07 10.02 -2.85
CA ARG A 90 7.36 10.38 -4.24
C ARG A 90 6.17 10.01 -5.12
N ASP A 91 6.19 10.42 -6.38
CA ASP A 91 5.24 9.95 -7.39
C ASP A 91 5.59 8.55 -7.96
N SER A 92 6.51 7.84 -7.33
CA SER A 92 7.07 6.56 -7.78
C SER A 92 7.47 5.63 -6.62
N LEU A 93 7.91 4.40 -6.92
CA LEU A 93 8.42 3.42 -5.99
C LEU A 93 9.64 3.93 -5.19
N ILE A 94 9.66 3.69 -3.88
CA ILE A 94 10.80 4.04 -3.00
C ILE A 94 11.41 2.83 -2.32
N PHE A 95 12.64 2.99 -1.85
CA PHE A 95 13.26 2.07 -0.88
C PHE A 95 12.84 2.48 0.52
N TRP A 96 12.22 1.58 1.28
CA TRP A 96 11.73 1.90 2.63
C TRP A 96 12.86 2.37 3.57
N GLU A 97 14.02 1.73 3.49
CA GLU A 97 15.21 2.09 4.29
C GLU A 97 15.78 3.49 3.94
N LYS A 98 15.44 4.06 2.77
CA LYS A 98 15.88 5.41 2.38
C LYS A 98 14.91 6.51 2.79
N GLY A 99 13.84 6.15 3.48
CA GLY A 99 12.82 7.08 3.98
C GLY A 99 11.49 6.96 3.23
N TYR A 100 10.41 7.26 3.96
CA TYR A 100 9.02 7.16 3.54
C TYR A 100 8.17 8.25 4.18
N GLY A 101 6.97 8.46 3.65
CA GLY A 101 5.94 9.29 4.28
C GLY A 101 5.12 8.49 5.29
N LYS A 102 4.51 9.19 6.26
CA LYS A 102 3.61 8.65 7.28
C LYS A 102 2.23 9.28 7.15
N ALA A 103 1.18 8.48 7.33
CA ALA A 103 -0.20 8.95 7.28
C ALA A 103 -0.93 8.60 8.58
N ASP A 104 -1.74 9.55 9.07
CA ASP A 104 -2.52 9.37 10.31
C ASP A 104 -3.89 8.70 10.06
N THR A 105 -4.38 8.75 8.81
CA THR A 105 -5.72 8.26 8.45
C THR A 105 -5.72 7.50 7.12
N LEU A 106 -6.47 6.39 7.07
CA LEU A 106 -6.91 5.74 5.84
C LEU A 106 -8.43 5.81 5.78
N ASN A 107 -8.98 6.41 4.73
CA ASN A 107 -10.42 6.66 4.63
C ASN A 107 -11.11 5.62 3.74
N VAL A 108 -12.29 5.16 4.18
CA VAL A 108 -13.21 4.36 3.35
C VAL A 108 -14.24 5.29 2.73
N LEU A 109 -14.27 5.37 1.40
CA LEU A 109 -15.20 6.19 0.64
C LEU A 109 -16.11 5.31 -0.20
N ILE A 110 -17.40 5.61 -0.23
CA ILE A 110 -18.39 4.96 -1.10
C ILE A 110 -18.74 5.94 -2.24
N ARG A 111 -18.55 5.51 -3.50
CA ARG A 111 -18.96 6.26 -4.68
C ARG A 111 -20.25 5.66 -5.26
N LEU A 112 -21.33 6.43 -5.26
CA LEU A 112 -22.61 6.01 -5.81
C LEU A 112 -22.56 5.96 -7.34
N ARG A 113 -23.36 5.08 -7.94
CA ARG A 113 -23.58 5.05 -9.38
C ARG A 113 -24.80 5.91 -9.71
N PRO A 114 -24.78 6.67 -10.81
CA PRO A 114 -26.01 7.17 -11.41
C PRO A 114 -26.92 5.97 -11.73
N ASN A 115 -28.22 6.13 -11.49
CA ASN A 115 -29.22 5.15 -11.91
C ASN A 115 -29.30 5.05 -13.43
#